data_AF-A0A3G9JER3-F1
#
_entry.id   AF-A0A3G9JER3-F1
#
_cell.length_a   1.000
_cell.length_b   1.000
_cell.length_c   1.000
_cell.angle_alpha   90.00
_cell.angle_beta   90.00
_cell.angle_gamma   90.00
#
_symmetry.space_group_name_H-M   'P 1'
#
loop_
_entity.id
_entity.type
_entity.pdbx_description
1 polymer ?
#
loop_
_entity_poly.entity_id
_entity_poly.type
_entity_poly.pdbx_seq_one_letter_code
_entity_poly.pdbx_strand_id
1 'polypeptide(L)'
;MSRKRIRLGDAIFADIEENRYLNQLYEDILFNYANKTLRTGMEYRNVNIHNALRFADLLSKSNSADKAEQHKMWAQEIVVLLNALYPKNDEIRVVAGSVFANTDNARGTSLLDANFEDPFVLNRIFSDYKKDYLRIPAAPNLRFFGAQKQAYDHLQDSYFSYSAPTSMGKSFLMRMFIKEQVAKDAKLNFAIIVPTKALINETSQKIIKEDLKDLLEEKNYKVVNAASDIALEGNHNFILVLTPERLLYLLIGKPNIQIDYLFVDEAHKMSGKNSRGPFYYKTVDMLKNRDNPPHFIFASPNVPNPEVYLRLLTDISEHGDKRFRTEFSPVTQVKFVSVRLNIHNYKIMII
;
A
#
# COMPACT_ATOMS: atom_id res chain seq x y z
N MET A 1 0.75 -46.53 9.86
CA MET A 1 0.52 -45.23 9.20
C MET A 1 0.65 -44.13 10.23
N SER A 2 1.67 -43.28 10.14
CA SER A 2 1.83 -42.13 11.05
C SER A 2 0.72 -41.11 10.76
N ARG A 3 -0.15 -40.82 11.74
CA ARG A 3 -1.13 -39.73 11.64
C ARG A 3 -0.35 -38.41 11.53
N LYS A 4 -0.38 -37.79 10.35
CA LYS A 4 0.21 -36.48 10.10
C LYS A 4 -0.43 -35.48 11.07
N ARG A 5 0.34 -34.97 12.03
CA ARG A 5 -0.12 -33.92 12.95
C ARG A 5 -0.25 -32.63 12.14
N ILE A 6 -1.40 -31.98 12.22
CA ILE A 6 -1.71 -30.72 11.54
C ILE A 6 -1.82 -29.64 12.62
N ARG A 7 -1.32 -28.43 12.37
CA ARG A 7 -1.49 -27.33 13.33
C ARG A 7 -2.95 -26.89 13.32
N LEU A 8 -3.47 -26.44 14.46
CA LEU A 8 -4.87 -26.00 14.56
C LEU A 8 -5.20 -24.88 13.56
N GLY A 9 -4.30 -23.90 13.39
CA GLY A 9 -4.47 -22.84 12.41
C GLY A 9 -4.60 -23.38 10.99
N ASP A 10 -3.70 -24.29 10.59
CA ASP A 10 -3.75 -24.93 9.26
C ASP A 10 -5.08 -25.69 9.05
N ALA A 11 -5.61 -26.33 10.08
CA ALA A 11 -6.87 -27.05 10.01
C ALA A 11 -8.10 -26.11 9.93
N ILE A 12 -8.05 -24.95 10.59
CA ILE A 12 -9.16 -23.98 10.60
C ILE A 12 -9.17 -23.15 9.31
N PHE A 13 -8.00 -22.70 8.85
CA PHE A 13 -7.88 -21.74 7.74
C PHE A 13 -7.68 -22.39 6.37
N ALA A 14 -7.68 -23.72 6.28
CA ALA A 14 -7.52 -24.41 5.00
C ALA A 14 -8.65 -24.08 4.02
N ASP A 15 -9.88 -24.04 4.52
CA ASP A 15 -11.14 -23.96 3.75
C ASP A 15 -12.19 -23.05 4.43
N ILE A 16 -11.76 -22.14 5.32
CA ILE A 16 -12.69 -21.26 6.05
C ILE A 16 -13.54 -20.42 5.09
N GLU A 17 -13.00 -20.07 3.93
CA GLU A 17 -13.69 -19.34 2.88
C GLU A 17 -14.80 -20.14 2.19
N GLU A 18 -14.80 -21.47 2.31
CA GLU A 18 -15.86 -22.34 1.81
C GLU A 18 -16.98 -22.53 2.86
N ASN A 19 -16.83 -21.96 4.06
CA ASN A 19 -17.81 -22.08 5.12
C ASN A 19 -19.13 -21.39 4.73
N ARG A 20 -20.17 -22.19 4.48
CA ARG A 20 -21.49 -21.69 4.03
C ARG A 20 -22.12 -20.68 4.97
N TYR A 21 -21.93 -20.85 6.28
CA TYR A 21 -22.53 -19.97 7.28
C TYR A 21 -21.84 -18.61 7.33
N LEU A 22 -20.50 -18.59 7.27
CA LEU A 22 -19.72 -17.36 7.12
C LEU A 22 -20.13 -16.60 5.85
N ASN A 23 -20.18 -17.28 4.71
CA ASN A 23 -20.58 -16.66 3.44
C ASN A 23 -21.99 -16.07 3.51
N GLN A 24 -22.96 -16.81 4.07
CA GLN A 24 -24.32 -16.30 4.26
C GLN A 24 -24.34 -15.03 5.14
N LEU A 25 -23.64 -15.03 6.29
CA LEU A 25 -23.56 -13.86 7.16
C LEU A 25 -22.97 -12.65 6.43
N TYR A 26 -21.89 -12.87 5.67
CA TYR A 26 -21.22 -11.81 4.94
C TYR A 26 -22.09 -11.25 3.80
N GLU A 27 -22.78 -12.11 3.04
CA GLU A 27 -23.73 -11.69 2.01
C GLU A 27 -24.87 -10.85 2.58
N ASP A 28 -25.41 -11.25 3.73
CA ASP A 28 -26.51 -10.53 4.38
C ASP A 28 -26.06 -9.16 4.94
N ILE A 29 -24.84 -9.08 5.49
CA ILE A 29 -24.20 -7.81 5.89
C ILE A 29 -24.04 -6.89 4.69
N LEU A 30 -23.47 -7.41 3.60
CA LEU A 30 -23.26 -6.66 2.36
C LEU A 30 -24.58 -6.16 1.77
N PHE A 31 -25.62 -6.99 1.74
CA PHE A 31 -26.96 -6.62 1.28
C PHE A 31 -27.54 -5.47 2.10
N ASN A 32 -27.49 -5.58 3.43
CA ASN A 32 -27.97 -4.54 4.33
C ASN A 32 -27.18 -3.23 4.14
N TYR A 33 -25.86 -3.33 3.99
CA TYR A 33 -25.00 -2.15 3.79
C TYR A 33 -25.29 -1.48 2.44
N ALA A 34 -25.51 -2.26 1.38
CA ALA A 34 -25.94 -1.76 0.08
C ALA A 34 -27.27 -1.01 0.19
N ASN A 35 -28.26 -1.60 0.87
CA ASN A 35 -29.57 -0.98 1.07
C ASN A 35 -29.49 0.32 1.85
N LYS A 36 -28.66 0.38 2.90
CA LYS A 36 -28.40 1.61 3.66
C LYS A 36 -27.77 2.69 2.80
N THR A 37 -26.72 2.33 2.05
CA THR A 37 -25.88 3.26 1.30
C THR A 37 -26.63 3.82 0.08
N LEU A 38 -27.35 2.95 -0.64
CA LEU A 38 -28.08 3.29 -1.87
C LEU A 38 -29.53 3.72 -1.60
N ARG A 39 -29.99 3.68 -0.33
CA ARG A 39 -31.34 4.06 0.10
C ARG A 39 -32.44 3.39 -0.71
N THR A 40 -32.30 2.08 -0.91
CA THR A 40 -33.19 1.28 -1.77
C THR A 40 -34.59 1.09 -1.18
N GLY A 41 -34.74 1.26 0.14
CA GLY A 41 -36.00 1.02 0.86
C GLY A 41 -36.34 -0.46 1.05
N MET A 42 -35.44 -1.39 0.67
CA MET A 42 -35.64 -2.82 0.90
C MET A 42 -35.50 -3.16 2.39
N GLU A 43 -36.26 -4.16 2.84
CA GLU A 43 -36.16 -4.69 4.20
C GLU A 43 -34.79 -5.31 4.44
N TYR A 44 -34.24 -5.10 5.64
CA TYR A 44 -32.94 -5.64 6.01
C TYR A 44 -33.06 -7.13 6.30
N ARG A 45 -32.07 -7.91 5.84
CA ARG A 45 -31.93 -9.31 6.21
C ARG A 45 -31.49 -9.43 7.66
N ASN A 46 -31.92 -10.49 8.32
CA ASN A 46 -31.52 -10.77 9.68
C ASN A 46 -30.05 -11.25 9.71
N VAL A 47 -29.20 -10.54 10.44
CA VAL A 47 -27.78 -10.88 10.60
C VAL A 47 -27.50 -11.18 12.07
N ASN A 48 -26.92 -12.35 12.36
CA ASN A 48 -26.40 -12.63 13.69
C ASN A 48 -25.04 -11.92 13.87
N ILE A 49 -25.08 -10.72 14.45
CA ILE A 49 -23.91 -9.83 14.62
C ILE A 49 -22.80 -10.54 15.41
N HIS A 50 -23.11 -11.14 16.55
CA HIS A 50 -22.12 -11.80 17.40
C HIS A 50 -21.38 -12.93 16.66
N ASN A 51 -22.07 -13.74 15.86
CA ASN A 51 -21.41 -14.80 15.08
C ASN A 51 -20.54 -14.22 13.96
N ALA A 52 -20.99 -13.17 13.28
CA ALA A 52 -20.18 -12.46 12.28
C ALA A 52 -18.91 -11.86 12.90
N LEU A 53 -19.02 -11.27 14.09
CA LEU A 53 -17.88 -10.75 14.84
C LEU A 53 -16.89 -11.85 15.25
N ARG A 54 -17.37 -13.03 15.66
CA ARG A 54 -16.49 -14.18 15.92
C ARG A 54 -15.72 -14.63 14.68
N PHE A 55 -16.37 -14.68 13.51
CA PHE A 55 -15.68 -14.99 12.27
C PHE A 55 -14.66 -13.91 11.92
N ALA A 56 -14.99 -12.62 12.06
CA ALA A 56 -14.03 -11.55 11.82
C ALA A 56 -12.81 -11.65 12.74
N ASP A 57 -13.02 -11.88 14.03
CA ASP A 57 -11.93 -12.06 15.00
C ASP A 57 -11.05 -13.28 14.67
N LEU A 58 -11.65 -14.39 14.21
CA LEU A 58 -10.94 -15.59 13.78
C LEU A 58 -10.13 -15.36 12.50
N LEU A 59 -10.76 -14.79 11.47
CA LEU A 59 -10.13 -14.47 10.17
C LEU A 59 -8.94 -13.50 10.34
N SER A 60 -9.04 -12.55 11.27
CA SER A 60 -7.95 -11.60 11.56
C SER A 60 -6.67 -12.28 12.07
N LYS A 61 -6.79 -13.48 12.66
CA LYS A 61 -5.70 -14.31 13.19
C LYS A 61 -5.20 -15.36 12.20
N SER A 62 -5.66 -15.31 10.95
CA SER A 62 -5.22 -16.26 9.91
C SER A 62 -3.70 -16.27 9.78
N ASN A 63 -3.13 -17.47 9.86
CA ASN A 63 -1.71 -17.75 9.70
C ASN A 63 -1.42 -18.63 8.46
N SER A 64 -2.40 -18.76 7.56
CA SER A 64 -2.23 -19.44 6.27
C SER A 64 -1.15 -18.74 5.44
N ALA A 65 -0.26 -19.51 4.82
CA ALA A 65 0.88 -18.98 4.07
C ALA A 65 0.45 -18.18 2.83
N ASP A 66 -0.63 -18.59 2.18
CA ASP A 66 -1.14 -18.05 0.92
C ASP A 66 -2.46 -17.26 1.09
N LYS A 67 -3.26 -17.57 2.11
CA LYS A 67 -4.61 -16.98 2.29
C LYS A 67 -4.72 -15.97 3.43
N ALA A 68 -3.67 -15.78 4.24
CA ALA A 68 -3.75 -14.91 5.41
C ALA A 68 -4.12 -13.46 5.07
N GLU A 69 -3.58 -12.88 3.99
CA GLU A 69 -3.92 -11.51 3.60
C GLU A 69 -5.40 -11.37 3.21
N GLN A 70 -5.94 -12.33 2.45
CA GLN A 70 -7.36 -12.37 2.08
C GLN A 70 -8.26 -12.48 3.32
N HIS A 71 -7.96 -13.40 4.23
CA HIS A 71 -8.74 -13.57 5.47
C HIS A 71 -8.71 -12.30 6.33
N LYS A 72 -7.54 -11.68 6.47
CA LYS A 72 -7.37 -10.44 7.23
C LYS A 72 -8.12 -9.27 6.61
N MET A 73 -8.12 -9.15 5.27
CA MET A 73 -8.96 -8.16 4.59
C MET A 73 -10.44 -8.43 4.89
N TRP A 74 -10.90 -9.66 4.72
CA TRP A 74 -12.30 -10.03 4.97
C TRP A 74 -12.75 -9.72 6.41
N ALA A 75 -11.89 -9.99 7.39
CA ALA A 75 -12.12 -9.61 8.79
C ALA A 75 -12.37 -8.10 8.96
N GLN A 76 -11.51 -7.27 8.34
CA GLN A 76 -11.66 -5.81 8.38
C GLN A 76 -12.96 -5.36 7.72
N GLU A 77 -13.31 -5.95 6.57
CA GLU A 77 -14.55 -5.59 5.88
C GLU A 77 -15.77 -5.89 6.75
N ILE A 78 -15.83 -7.06 7.37
CA ILE A 78 -16.95 -7.43 8.25
C ILE A 78 -17.14 -6.39 9.36
N VAL A 79 -16.08 -6.04 10.11
CA VAL A 79 -16.22 -5.10 11.24
C VAL A 79 -16.53 -3.67 10.78
N VAL A 80 -15.97 -3.24 9.63
CA VAL A 80 -16.26 -1.92 9.06
C VAL A 80 -17.71 -1.82 8.61
N LEU A 81 -18.21 -2.83 7.90
CA LEU A 81 -19.59 -2.87 7.40
C LEU A 81 -20.60 -2.96 8.55
N LEU A 82 -20.34 -3.82 9.53
CA LEU A 82 -21.17 -3.93 10.73
C LEU A 82 -21.19 -2.62 11.52
N ASN A 83 -20.05 -1.94 11.69
CA ASN A 83 -20.01 -0.64 12.37
C ASN A 83 -20.77 0.42 11.57
N ALA A 84 -20.65 0.42 10.24
CA ALA A 84 -21.40 1.33 9.40
C ALA A 84 -22.91 1.08 9.49
N LEU A 85 -23.35 -0.16 9.61
CA LEU A 85 -24.76 -0.54 9.79
C LEU A 85 -25.29 -0.20 11.19
N TYR A 86 -24.53 -0.56 12.23
CA TYR A 86 -24.92 -0.54 13.64
C TYR A 86 -23.92 0.26 14.50
N PRO A 87 -23.75 1.58 14.28
CA PRO A 87 -22.67 2.37 14.89
C PRO A 87 -22.75 2.51 16.42
N LYS A 88 -23.93 2.25 17.01
CA LYS A 88 -24.15 2.31 18.46
C LYS A 88 -23.87 0.98 19.19
N ASN A 89 -23.46 -0.06 18.47
CA ASN A 89 -23.17 -1.36 19.10
C ASN A 89 -21.70 -1.41 19.54
N ASP A 90 -21.49 -1.47 20.85
CA ASP A 90 -20.18 -1.42 21.49
C ASP A 90 -19.37 -2.70 21.26
N GLU A 91 -20.03 -3.85 21.12
CA GLU A 91 -19.39 -5.14 20.82
C GLU A 91 -18.60 -5.07 19.52
N ILE A 92 -19.16 -4.39 18.51
CA ILE A 92 -18.51 -4.20 17.21
C ILE A 92 -17.22 -3.38 17.38
N ARG A 93 -17.24 -2.31 18.19
CA ARG A 93 -16.06 -1.46 18.38
C ARG A 93 -14.94 -2.20 19.11
N VAL A 94 -15.27 -3.01 20.11
CA VAL A 94 -14.30 -3.84 20.84
C VAL A 94 -13.66 -4.87 19.89
N VAL A 95 -14.47 -5.62 19.14
CA VAL A 95 -13.95 -6.63 18.20
C VAL A 95 -13.18 -5.98 17.06
N ALA A 96 -13.63 -4.83 16.55
CA ALA A 96 -12.91 -4.08 15.53
C ALA A 96 -11.51 -3.68 15.99
N GLY A 97 -11.34 -3.29 17.26
CA GLY A 97 -10.02 -3.01 17.84
C GLY A 97 -9.10 -4.23 17.82
N SER A 98 -9.58 -5.41 18.20
CA SER A 98 -8.85 -6.68 18.07
C SER A 98 -8.46 -6.97 16.61
N VAL A 99 -9.43 -6.88 15.69
CA VAL A 99 -9.22 -7.13 14.25
C VAL A 99 -8.16 -6.17 13.69
N PHE A 100 -8.23 -4.87 13.99
CA PHE A 100 -7.26 -3.90 13.51
C PHE A 100 -5.87 -4.09 14.12
N ALA A 101 -5.76 -4.49 15.38
CA ALA A 101 -4.48 -4.84 15.99
C ALA A 101 -3.82 -6.05 15.30
N ASN A 102 -4.60 -7.10 14.99
CA ASN A 102 -4.10 -8.31 14.33
C ASN A 102 -3.74 -8.09 12.85
N THR A 103 -4.33 -7.07 12.23
CA THR A 103 -4.14 -6.72 10.81
C THR A 103 -3.23 -5.51 10.58
N ASP A 104 -2.59 -4.99 11.64
CA ASP A 104 -1.70 -3.82 11.58
C ASP A 104 -2.34 -2.52 11.09
N ASN A 105 -3.66 -2.40 11.22
CA ASN A 105 -4.40 -1.24 10.73
C ASN A 105 -4.64 -0.21 11.84
N ALA A 106 -3.55 0.44 12.28
CA ALA A 106 -3.59 1.45 13.33
C ALA A 106 -4.53 2.63 13.01
N ARG A 107 -4.71 2.96 11.71
CA ARG A 107 -5.65 4.00 11.29
C ARG A 107 -7.11 3.58 11.49
N GLY A 108 -7.45 2.32 11.18
CA GLY A 108 -8.78 1.77 11.43
C GLY A 108 -9.20 1.88 12.89
N THR A 109 -8.26 1.65 13.82
CA THR A 109 -8.48 1.81 15.27
C THR A 109 -8.91 3.23 15.62
N SER A 110 -8.16 4.23 15.12
CA SER A 110 -8.47 5.64 15.39
C SER A 110 -9.78 6.12 14.74
N LEU A 111 -10.14 5.58 13.56
CA LEU A 111 -11.34 5.99 12.84
C LEU A 111 -12.64 5.47 13.49
N LEU A 112 -12.58 4.31 14.15
CA LEU A 112 -13.75 3.71 14.80
C LEU A 112 -13.85 4.04 16.30
N ASP A 113 -12.95 4.89 16.83
CA ASP A 113 -12.77 5.11 18.27
C ASP A 113 -12.76 3.76 19.03
N ALA A 114 -12.07 2.78 18.43
CA ALA A 114 -12.01 1.42 18.94
C ALA A 114 -10.97 1.38 20.04
N ASN A 115 -11.35 1.80 21.25
CA ASN A 115 -10.53 1.65 22.45
C ASN A 115 -10.52 0.18 22.87
N PHE A 116 -9.60 -0.58 22.27
CA PHE A 116 -9.33 -1.97 22.64
C PHE A 116 -8.08 -2.03 23.49
N GLU A 117 -8.25 -2.47 24.73
CA GLU A 117 -7.16 -2.89 25.58
C GLU A 117 -7.17 -4.41 25.67
N ASP A 118 -6.08 -5.04 25.24
CA ASP A 118 -5.98 -6.49 25.31
C ASP A 118 -5.94 -6.94 26.79
N PRO A 119 -6.79 -7.90 27.21
CA PRO A 119 -6.81 -8.38 28.59
C PRO A 119 -5.52 -9.11 28.98
N PHE A 120 -4.75 -9.59 28.01
CA PHE A 120 -3.50 -10.30 28.25
C PHE A 120 -2.29 -9.34 28.21
N VAL A 121 -1.53 -9.32 29.30
CA VAL A 121 -0.35 -8.45 29.46
C VAL A 121 0.67 -8.64 28.32
N LEU A 122 0.94 -9.88 27.91
CA LEU A 122 1.90 -10.17 26.84
C LEU A 122 1.46 -9.58 25.50
N ASN A 123 0.16 -9.60 25.19
CA ASN A 123 -0.37 -9.02 23.96
C ASN A 123 -0.29 -7.49 23.99
N ARG A 124 -0.44 -6.86 25.16
CA ARG A 124 -0.21 -5.42 25.32
C ARG A 124 1.25 -5.04 25.06
N ILE A 125 2.19 -5.76 25.68
CA ILE A 125 3.63 -5.56 25.46
C ILE A 125 3.97 -5.74 23.97
N PHE A 126 3.46 -6.80 23.35
CA PHE A 126 3.67 -7.05 21.92
C PHE A 126 3.08 -5.95 21.05
N SER A 127 1.88 -5.46 21.39
CA SER A 127 1.22 -4.36 20.68
C SER A 127 2.01 -3.06 20.79
N ASP A 128 2.56 -2.75 21.96
CA ASP A 128 3.37 -1.55 22.17
C ASP A 128 4.71 -1.63 21.43
N TYR A 129 5.40 -2.77 21.50
CA TYR A 129 6.57 -3.03 20.65
C TYR A 129 6.26 -2.83 19.16
N LYS A 130 5.11 -3.34 18.69
CA LYS A 130 4.68 -3.22 17.29
C LYS A 130 4.37 -1.78 16.91
N LYS A 131 3.76 -0.99 17.79
CA LYS A 131 3.49 0.44 17.58
C LYS A 131 4.78 1.23 17.38
N ASP A 132 5.83 0.89 18.12
CA ASP A 132 7.14 1.52 18.00
C ASP A 132 7.88 1.05 16.75
N TYR A 133 7.88 -0.25 16.48
CA TYR A 133 8.49 -0.83 15.27
C TYR A 133 7.86 -0.27 13.98
N LEU A 134 6.56 -0.03 13.96
CA LEU A 134 5.83 0.51 12.81
C LEU A 134 5.85 2.04 12.73
N ARG A 135 6.49 2.74 13.67
CA ARG A 135 6.54 4.22 13.67
C ARG A 135 7.26 4.73 12.42
N ILE A 136 6.70 5.75 11.77
CA ILE A 136 7.34 6.36 10.60
C ILE A 136 8.45 7.29 11.08
N PRO A 137 9.73 7.07 10.70
CA PRO A 137 10.85 7.88 11.19
C PRO A 137 10.68 9.38 10.91
N ALA A 138 10.25 9.70 9.69
CA ALA A 138 10.07 11.08 9.23
C ALA A 138 8.70 11.70 9.58
N ALA A 139 7.81 10.94 10.23
CA ALA A 139 6.49 11.39 10.68
C ALA A 139 6.13 10.67 11.98
N PRO A 140 6.71 11.08 13.13
CA PRO A 140 6.69 10.28 14.36
C PRO A 140 5.29 10.05 14.96
N ASN A 141 4.29 10.79 14.47
CA ASN A 141 2.90 10.75 14.88
C ASN A 141 2.11 9.69 14.09
N LEU A 142 2.70 9.18 13.01
CA LEU A 142 2.11 8.22 12.09
C LEU A 142 2.81 6.88 12.21
N ARG A 143 2.10 5.83 11.78
CA ARG A 143 2.60 4.45 11.72
C ARG A 143 2.38 3.87 10.33
N PHE A 144 3.31 3.03 9.90
CA PHE A 144 3.15 2.17 8.74
C PHE A 144 2.19 1.02 9.05
N PHE A 145 1.53 0.49 8.02
CA PHE A 145 1.02 -0.88 8.04
C PHE A 145 2.20 -1.87 8.03
N GLY A 146 1.99 -3.12 8.47
CA GLY A 146 3.05 -4.14 8.46
C GLY A 146 3.72 -4.30 7.09
N ALA A 147 2.93 -4.44 6.03
CA ALA A 147 3.42 -4.53 4.66
C ALA A 147 4.13 -3.26 4.16
N GLN A 148 3.70 -2.08 4.63
CA GLN A 148 4.39 -0.82 4.35
C GLN A 148 5.79 -0.78 4.97
N LYS A 149 5.93 -1.23 6.22
CA LYS A 149 7.22 -1.29 6.91
C LYS A 149 8.18 -2.25 6.21
N GLN A 150 7.69 -3.43 5.83
CA GLN A 150 8.48 -4.39 5.05
C GLN A 150 8.98 -3.77 3.74
N ALA A 151 8.11 -3.15 2.95
CA ALA A 151 8.53 -2.47 1.73
C ALA A 151 9.50 -1.31 1.99
N TYR A 152 9.30 -0.57 3.09
CA TYR A 152 10.15 0.56 3.48
C TYR A 152 11.59 0.13 3.81
N ASP A 153 11.75 -0.98 4.52
CA ASP A 153 13.06 -1.49 4.96
C ASP A 153 13.96 -1.88 3.78
N HIS A 154 13.35 -2.35 2.69
CA HIS A 154 14.06 -2.71 1.46
C HIS A 154 14.32 -1.51 0.52
N LEU A 155 13.86 -0.29 0.84
CA LEU A 155 14.15 0.89 0.02
C LEU A 155 15.65 1.25 0.00
N GLN A 156 16.45 0.71 0.92
CA GLN A 156 17.91 0.86 0.92
C GLN A 156 18.63 -0.15 0.02
N ASP A 157 17.95 -1.17 -0.48
CA ASP A 157 18.57 -2.15 -1.37
C ASP A 157 18.98 -1.50 -2.69
N SER A 158 20.04 -2.00 -3.33
CA SER A 158 20.46 -1.48 -4.65
C SER A 158 19.38 -1.67 -5.70
N TYR A 159 18.62 -2.77 -5.61
CA TYR A 159 17.51 -3.08 -6.51
C TYR A 159 16.37 -3.65 -5.68
N PHE A 160 15.19 -3.06 -5.81
CA PHE A 160 13.99 -3.54 -5.13
C PHE A 160 12.77 -3.34 -6.02
N SER A 161 11.91 -4.36 -6.08
CA SER A 161 10.63 -4.26 -6.77
C SER A 161 9.51 -4.73 -5.86
N TYR A 162 8.52 -3.86 -5.68
CA TYR A 162 7.37 -4.16 -4.86
C TYR A 162 6.03 -3.95 -5.57
N SER A 163 5.11 -4.85 -5.26
CA SER A 163 3.74 -4.86 -5.74
C SER A 163 2.78 -4.76 -4.57
N ALA A 164 1.93 -3.72 -4.58
CA ALA A 164 0.94 -3.48 -3.53
C ALA A 164 -0.29 -2.72 -4.07
N PRO A 165 -1.47 -2.84 -3.43
CA PRO A 165 -2.63 -2.04 -3.79
C PRO A 165 -2.34 -0.54 -3.76
N THR A 166 -3.02 0.25 -4.60
CA THR A 166 -2.86 1.72 -4.61
C THR A 166 -3.26 2.34 -3.27
N SER A 167 -4.26 1.77 -2.60
CA SER A 167 -4.68 2.11 -1.23
C SER A 167 -3.58 1.93 -0.19
N MET A 168 -2.56 1.09 -0.45
CA MET A 168 -1.43 0.88 0.44
C MET A 168 -0.44 2.06 0.44
N GLY A 169 -0.60 3.07 -0.43
CA GLY A 169 0.22 4.29 -0.38
C GLY A 169 1.67 4.10 -0.82
N LYS A 170 1.90 3.46 -1.98
CA LYS A 170 3.25 3.21 -2.52
C LYS A 170 4.09 4.49 -2.67
N SER A 171 3.53 5.53 -3.30
CA SER A 171 4.21 6.83 -3.46
C SER A 171 4.38 7.57 -2.12
N PHE A 172 3.59 7.25 -1.08
CA PHE A 172 3.81 7.77 0.27
C PHE A 172 5.08 7.18 0.90
N LEU A 173 5.38 5.89 0.70
CA LEU A 173 6.62 5.27 1.19
C LEU A 173 7.85 5.96 0.61
N MET A 174 7.89 6.17 -0.70
CA MET A 174 9.00 6.87 -1.38
C MET A 174 9.21 8.28 -0.82
N ARG A 175 8.13 9.04 -0.62
CA ARG A 175 8.21 10.41 -0.07
C ARG A 175 8.69 10.42 1.38
N MET A 176 8.22 9.50 2.22
CA MET A 176 8.69 9.38 3.60
C MET A 176 10.15 8.96 3.67
N PHE A 177 10.61 8.10 2.76
CA PHE A 177 12.01 7.71 2.64
C PHE A 177 12.88 8.91 2.28
N ILE A 178 12.52 9.66 1.21
CA ILE A 178 13.24 10.88 0.83
C ILE A 178 13.28 11.86 1.99
N LYS A 179 12.14 12.07 2.67
CA LYS A 179 12.06 12.95 3.84
C LYS A 179 13.01 12.51 4.95
N GLU A 180 13.10 11.21 5.25
CA GLU A 180 14.02 10.67 6.24
C GLU A 180 15.48 10.93 5.85
N GLN A 181 15.86 10.69 4.59
CA GLN A 181 17.23 10.92 4.11
C GLN A 181 17.61 12.40 4.20
N VAL A 182 16.72 13.30 3.75
CA VAL A 182 16.93 14.76 3.83
C VAL A 182 17.06 15.21 5.29
N ALA A 183 16.19 14.71 6.17
CA ALA A 183 16.24 15.04 7.60
C ALA A 183 17.54 14.55 8.29
N LYS A 184 18.14 13.46 7.80
CA LYS A 184 19.44 12.91 8.24
C LYS A 184 20.66 13.55 7.56
N ASP A 185 20.50 14.70 6.92
CA ASP A 185 21.57 15.43 6.23
C ASP A 185 22.23 14.68 5.05
N ALA A 186 21.55 13.68 4.49
CA ALA A 186 22.03 13.03 3.29
C ALA A 186 22.15 14.06 2.13
N LYS A 187 23.20 13.91 1.31
CA LYS A 187 23.46 14.75 0.13
C LYS A 187 23.27 13.91 -1.13
N LEU A 188 22.03 13.47 -1.30
CA LEU A 188 21.61 12.53 -2.35
C LEU A 188 20.67 13.20 -3.35
N ASN A 189 20.79 12.85 -4.61
CA ASN A 189 19.89 13.22 -5.68
C ASN A 189 18.86 12.12 -5.93
N PHE A 190 17.58 12.48 -5.89
CA PHE A 190 16.46 11.57 -6.06
C PHE A 190 15.76 11.84 -7.39
N ALA A 191 15.35 10.78 -8.09
CA ALA A 191 14.47 10.86 -9.25
C ALA A 191 13.24 9.98 -9.05
N ILE A 192 12.05 10.56 -9.24
CA ILE A 192 10.77 9.87 -9.21
C ILE A 192 10.17 9.95 -10.61
N ILE A 193 10.08 8.80 -11.26
CA ILE A 193 9.37 8.64 -12.53
C ILE A 193 7.89 8.44 -12.24
N VAL A 194 7.06 9.29 -12.84
CA VAL A 194 5.59 9.18 -12.80
C VAL A 194 5.01 9.14 -14.22
N PRO A 195 3.89 8.42 -14.46
CA PRO A 195 3.42 8.18 -15.81
C PRO A 195 2.74 9.41 -16.46
N THR A 196 2.28 10.40 -15.69
CA THR A 196 1.49 11.53 -16.21
C THR A 196 1.96 12.88 -15.67
N LYS A 197 1.66 13.96 -16.41
CA LYS A 197 1.91 15.34 -15.97
C LYS A 197 1.10 15.71 -14.72
N ALA A 198 -0.11 15.17 -14.58
CA ALA A 198 -0.93 15.38 -13.38
C ALA A 198 -0.23 14.84 -12.14
N LEU A 199 0.34 13.64 -12.23
CA LEU A 199 1.10 13.03 -11.13
C LEU A 199 2.42 13.76 -10.83
N ILE A 200 3.05 14.41 -11.83
CA ILE A 200 4.21 15.29 -11.57
C ILE A 200 3.79 16.39 -10.60
N ASN A 201 2.71 17.12 -10.93
CA ASN A 201 2.25 18.24 -10.13
C ASN A 201 1.80 17.78 -8.75
N GLU A 202 1.01 16.71 -8.68
CA GLU A 202 0.54 16.15 -7.41
C GLU A 202 1.71 15.75 -6.49
N THR A 203 2.65 14.97 -7.01
CA THR A 203 3.79 14.47 -6.24
C THR A 203 4.71 15.62 -5.80
N SER A 204 5.01 16.56 -6.70
CA SER A 204 5.85 17.72 -6.37
C SER A 204 5.20 18.60 -5.31
N GLN A 205 3.90 18.88 -5.43
CA GLN A 205 3.19 19.72 -4.45
C GLN A 205 3.15 19.05 -3.07
N LYS A 206 2.93 17.74 -3.01
CA LYS A 206 3.01 16.97 -1.77
C LYS A 206 4.39 17.06 -1.12
N ILE A 207 5.45 16.85 -1.88
CA ILE A 207 6.84 16.95 -1.39
C ILE A 207 7.12 18.36 -0.84
N ILE A 208 6.74 19.40 -1.58
CA ILE A 208 7.03 20.80 -1.22
C ILE A 208 6.18 21.25 -0.02
N LYS A 209 4.86 21.07 -0.08
CA LYS A 209 3.92 21.70 0.86
C LYS A 209 3.57 20.84 2.07
N GLU A 210 3.68 19.53 1.97
CA GLU A 210 3.27 18.62 3.03
C GLU A 210 4.48 17.98 3.72
N ASP A 211 5.40 17.42 2.93
CA ASP A 211 6.44 16.54 3.46
C ASP A 211 7.68 17.30 3.97
N LEU A 212 8.32 18.10 3.11
CA LEU A 212 9.61 18.73 3.39
C LEU A 212 9.49 20.18 3.85
N LYS A 213 8.65 21.01 3.21
CA LYS A 213 8.47 22.42 3.58
C LYS A 213 9.83 23.14 3.74
N ASP A 214 10.07 23.72 4.91
CA ASP A 214 11.27 24.49 5.26
C ASP A 214 12.56 23.65 5.21
N LEU A 215 12.46 22.31 5.36
CA LEU A 215 13.61 21.40 5.21
C LEU A 215 14.27 21.48 3.83
N LEU A 216 13.52 21.87 2.79
CA LEU A 216 14.11 22.06 1.46
C LEU A 216 15.17 23.15 1.48
N GLU A 217 14.87 24.29 2.09
CA GLU A 217 15.80 25.42 2.18
C GLU A 217 16.92 25.09 3.17
N GLU A 218 16.57 24.61 4.36
CA GLU A 218 17.53 24.27 5.43
C GLU A 218 18.58 23.25 4.99
N LYS A 219 18.18 22.25 4.19
CA LYS A 219 19.05 21.16 3.74
C LYS A 219 19.61 21.34 2.33
N ASN A 220 19.31 22.48 1.70
CA ASN A 220 19.78 22.85 0.36
C ASN A 220 19.31 21.88 -0.75
N TYR A 221 18.00 21.63 -0.78
CA TYR A 221 17.30 20.77 -1.72
C TYR A 221 16.35 21.55 -2.64
N LYS A 222 16.33 21.18 -3.92
CA LYS A 222 15.41 21.75 -4.92
C LYS A 222 14.54 20.68 -5.56
N VAL A 223 13.23 20.90 -5.54
CA VAL A 223 12.27 20.03 -6.25
C VAL A 223 12.14 20.52 -7.68
N VAL A 224 12.42 19.64 -8.64
CA VAL A 224 12.44 19.98 -10.07
C VAL A 224 11.46 19.11 -10.83
N ASN A 225 10.49 19.75 -11.47
CA ASN A 225 9.41 19.11 -12.21
C ASN A 225 9.50 19.34 -13.74
N ALA A 226 10.50 20.10 -14.17
CA ALA A 226 10.80 20.41 -15.56
C ALA A 226 12.31 20.26 -15.80
N ALA A 227 12.67 19.58 -16.88
CA ALA A 227 14.06 19.38 -17.29
C ALA A 227 14.64 20.63 -17.99
N SER A 228 14.45 21.82 -17.42
CA SER A 228 15.10 23.04 -17.94
C SER A 228 16.41 23.30 -17.21
N ASP A 229 17.40 23.83 -17.93
CA ASP A 229 18.74 24.05 -17.37
C ASP A 229 18.73 25.01 -16.18
N ILE A 230 17.91 26.06 -16.25
CA ILE A 230 17.70 27.05 -15.18
C ILE A 230 17.19 26.40 -13.89
N ALA A 231 16.34 25.37 -14.00
CA ALA A 231 15.82 24.68 -12.83
C ALA A 231 16.91 23.90 -12.09
N LEU A 232 18.02 23.59 -12.77
CA LEU A 232 19.16 22.82 -12.28
C LEU A 232 20.43 23.67 -12.09
N GLU A 233 20.29 25.00 -12.07
CA GLU A 233 21.39 25.90 -11.72
C GLU A 233 21.58 25.97 -10.20
N GLY A 234 22.83 26.21 -9.79
CA GLY A 234 23.25 26.30 -8.39
C GLY A 234 23.82 24.99 -7.84
N ASN A 235 24.47 25.08 -6.68
CA ASN A 235 25.00 23.93 -5.97
C ASN A 235 23.94 23.40 -4.99
N HIS A 236 22.99 22.61 -5.50
CA HIS A 236 21.87 22.05 -4.73
C HIS A 236 21.80 20.54 -4.90
N ASN A 237 21.20 19.85 -3.94
CA ASN A 237 20.71 18.48 -4.16
C ASN A 237 19.31 18.54 -4.79
N PHE A 238 18.99 17.55 -5.62
CA PHE A 238 17.77 17.59 -6.41
C PHE A 238 16.80 16.47 -6.04
N ILE A 239 15.51 16.81 -6.01
CA ILE A 239 14.40 15.87 -6.03
C ILE A 239 13.67 16.07 -7.36
N LEU A 240 14.00 15.23 -8.34
CA LEU A 240 13.46 15.28 -9.69
C LEU A 240 12.14 14.50 -9.75
N VAL A 241 11.06 15.14 -10.16
CA VAL A 241 9.76 14.48 -10.38
C VAL A 241 9.38 14.63 -11.85
N LEU A 242 9.60 13.57 -12.63
CA LEU A 242 9.60 13.65 -14.09
C LEU A 242 8.82 12.49 -14.71
N THR A 243 8.41 12.67 -15.97
CA THR A 243 7.98 11.53 -16.80
C THR A 243 9.23 10.83 -17.37
N PRO A 244 9.09 9.59 -17.87
CA PRO A 244 10.24 8.84 -18.43
C PRO A 244 10.96 9.60 -19.54
N GLU A 245 10.20 10.28 -20.41
CA GLU A 245 10.76 11.04 -21.53
C GLU A 245 11.57 12.22 -21.03
N ARG A 246 11.05 12.95 -20.04
CA ARG A 246 11.72 14.12 -19.47
C ARG A 246 13.02 13.75 -18.76
N LEU A 247 13.02 12.62 -18.04
CA LEU A 247 14.23 12.13 -17.41
C LEU A 247 15.26 11.69 -18.47
N LEU A 248 14.84 10.98 -19.52
CA LEU A 248 15.74 10.61 -20.61
C LEU A 248 16.40 11.84 -21.24
N TYR A 249 15.61 12.85 -21.60
CA TYR A 249 16.15 14.08 -22.19
C TYR A 249 17.08 14.83 -21.24
N LEU A 250 16.78 14.83 -19.93
CA LEU A 250 17.67 15.39 -18.91
C LEU A 250 19.02 14.66 -18.87
N LEU A 251 19.03 13.33 -18.88
CA LEU A 251 20.26 12.55 -18.87
C LEU A 251 21.09 12.75 -20.13
N ILE A 252 20.45 12.98 -21.28
CA ILE A 252 21.15 13.32 -22.53
C ILE A 252 21.74 14.73 -22.47
N GLY A 253 20.97 15.72 -21.99
CA GLY A 253 21.41 17.11 -21.92
C GLY A 253 22.45 17.37 -20.82
N LYS A 254 22.38 16.62 -19.72
CA LYS A 254 23.30 16.70 -18.58
C LYS A 254 23.86 15.32 -18.25
N PRO A 255 24.83 14.80 -19.03
CA PRO A 255 25.35 13.44 -18.87
C PRO A 255 25.98 13.20 -17.50
N ASN A 256 26.51 14.24 -16.86
CA ASN A 256 27.20 14.18 -15.57
C ASN A 256 26.28 14.39 -14.35
N ILE A 257 24.97 14.55 -14.54
CA ILE A 257 24.05 14.70 -13.39
C ILE A 257 24.04 13.42 -12.56
N GLN A 258 24.41 13.47 -11.29
CA GLN A 258 24.35 12.31 -10.40
C GLN A 258 22.92 12.04 -9.96
N ILE A 259 22.50 10.77 -9.99
CA ILE A 259 21.23 10.31 -9.42
C ILE A 259 21.58 9.13 -8.53
N ASP A 260 21.22 9.21 -7.25
CA ASP A 260 21.53 8.19 -6.25
C ASP A 260 20.35 7.25 -6.01
N TYR A 261 19.13 7.73 -6.27
CA TYR A 261 17.90 6.92 -6.18
C TYR A 261 17.01 7.16 -7.39
N LEU A 262 16.59 6.08 -8.04
CA LEU A 262 15.56 6.08 -9.07
C LEU A 262 14.33 5.32 -8.58
N PHE A 263 13.28 6.06 -8.26
CA PHE A 263 11.96 5.52 -7.98
C PHE A 263 11.13 5.48 -9.26
N VAL A 264 10.59 4.33 -9.60
CA VAL A 264 9.67 4.14 -10.72
C VAL A 264 8.28 3.84 -10.15
N ASP A 265 7.42 4.87 -10.09
CA ASP A 265 6.04 4.69 -9.70
C ASP A 265 5.21 4.18 -10.90
N GLU A 266 4.21 3.36 -10.60
CA GLU A 266 3.39 2.70 -11.61
C GLU A 266 4.19 1.90 -12.66
N ALA A 267 5.20 1.15 -12.22
CA ALA A 267 6.13 0.38 -13.07
C ALA A 267 5.42 -0.58 -14.06
N HIS A 268 4.18 -0.99 -13.77
CA HIS A 268 3.35 -1.76 -14.70
C HIS A 268 3.10 -1.07 -16.06
N LYS A 269 3.24 0.26 -16.12
CA LYS A 269 3.16 1.04 -17.37
C LYS A 269 4.35 0.81 -18.30
N MET A 270 5.45 0.21 -17.83
CA MET A 270 6.63 -0.12 -18.61
C MET A 270 6.41 -1.29 -19.59
N SER A 271 5.56 -2.25 -19.22
CA SER A 271 5.29 -3.47 -19.99
C SER A 271 3.97 -3.43 -20.78
N GLY A 272 3.21 -2.34 -20.70
CA GLY A 272 1.95 -2.19 -21.43
C GLY A 272 2.17 -1.86 -22.91
N LYS A 273 1.12 -1.99 -23.74
CA LYS A 273 1.07 -1.58 -25.16
C LYS A 273 1.33 -0.07 -25.41
N ASN A 274 1.71 0.68 -24.39
CA ASN A 274 1.97 2.10 -24.47
C ASN A 274 3.32 2.36 -25.15
N SER A 275 3.38 3.38 -26.02
CA SER A 275 4.59 3.83 -26.73
C SER A 275 5.74 4.31 -25.83
N ARG A 276 5.55 4.30 -24.50
CA ARG A 276 6.48 4.87 -23.53
C ARG A 276 7.48 3.88 -22.95
N GLY A 277 7.27 2.57 -23.16
CA GLY A 277 8.19 1.52 -22.71
C GLY A 277 9.66 1.83 -23.03
N PRO A 278 10.02 2.13 -24.29
CA PRO A 278 11.40 2.40 -24.70
C PRO A 278 12.11 3.50 -23.88
N PHE A 279 11.40 4.53 -23.43
CA PHE A 279 11.98 5.60 -22.61
C PHE A 279 12.40 5.10 -21.22
N TYR A 280 11.60 4.22 -20.61
CA TYR A 280 11.99 3.60 -19.34
C TYR A 280 13.22 2.71 -19.53
N TYR A 281 13.20 1.82 -20.53
CA TYR A 281 14.34 0.94 -20.83
C TYR A 281 15.62 1.74 -21.04
N LYS A 282 15.57 2.81 -21.85
CA LYS A 282 16.76 3.59 -22.14
C LYS A 282 17.26 4.38 -20.94
N THR A 283 16.36 4.93 -20.13
CA THR A 283 16.72 5.63 -18.88
C THR A 283 17.41 4.70 -17.90
N VAL A 284 16.85 3.50 -17.70
CA VAL A 284 17.43 2.48 -16.80
C VAL A 284 18.79 2.02 -17.31
N ASP A 285 18.91 1.72 -18.60
CA ASP A 285 20.17 1.34 -19.26
C ASP A 285 21.25 2.41 -19.08
N MET A 286 20.94 3.68 -19.34
CA MET A 286 21.90 4.78 -19.17
C MET A 286 22.38 4.95 -17.73
N LEU A 287 21.49 4.80 -16.75
CA LEU A 287 21.82 4.96 -15.33
C LEU A 287 22.56 3.76 -14.76
N LYS A 288 22.22 2.55 -15.19
CA LYS A 288 22.85 1.31 -14.77
C LYS A 288 24.32 1.26 -15.17
N ASN A 289 24.67 1.80 -16.34
CA ASN A 289 26.03 1.76 -16.87
C ASN A 289 26.92 2.93 -16.39
N ARG A 290 26.54 3.62 -15.32
CA ARG A 290 27.35 4.68 -14.70
C ARG A 290 28.30 4.12 -13.65
N ASP A 291 29.37 4.85 -13.35
CA ASP A 291 30.33 4.48 -12.30
C ASP A 291 29.67 4.32 -10.93
N ASN A 292 28.70 5.18 -10.61
CA ASN A 292 27.88 5.10 -9.41
C ASN A 292 26.39 4.99 -9.80
N PRO A 293 25.88 3.77 -10.08
CA PRO A 293 24.49 3.58 -10.47
C PRO A 293 23.56 3.86 -9.28
N PRO A 294 22.34 4.38 -9.53
CA PRO A 294 21.38 4.63 -8.47
C PRO A 294 20.87 3.33 -7.85
N HIS A 295 20.27 3.44 -6.67
CA HIS A 295 19.32 2.46 -6.18
C HIS A 295 18.07 2.48 -7.08
N PHE A 296 17.67 1.33 -7.63
CA PHE A 296 16.49 1.22 -8.48
C PHE A 296 15.33 0.61 -7.71
N ILE A 297 14.28 1.39 -7.52
CA ILE A 297 13.10 1.01 -6.76
C ILE A 297 11.88 1.04 -7.66
N PHE A 298 11.28 -0.12 -7.93
CA PHE A 298 10.07 -0.23 -8.76
C PHE A 298 8.84 -0.46 -7.89
N ALA A 299 7.80 0.36 -8.09
CA ALA A 299 6.52 0.21 -7.43
C ALA A 299 5.43 -0.07 -8.45
N SER A 300 4.66 -1.14 -8.25
CA SER A 300 3.58 -1.53 -9.16
C SER A 300 2.28 -1.87 -8.41
N PRO A 301 1.11 -1.67 -9.03
CA PRO A 301 -0.16 -2.04 -8.45
C PRO A 301 -0.50 -3.49 -8.79
N ASN A 302 -0.63 -4.35 -7.76
CA ASN A 302 -1.20 -5.70 -7.85
C ASN A 302 -0.68 -6.56 -9.03
N VAL A 303 0.60 -6.39 -9.39
CA VAL A 303 1.27 -7.24 -10.39
C VAL A 303 1.68 -8.54 -9.71
N PRO A 304 1.43 -9.72 -10.32
CA PRO A 304 1.72 -11.00 -9.68
C PRO A 304 3.22 -11.29 -9.56
N ASN A 305 4.01 -10.82 -10.53
CA ASN A 305 5.44 -11.08 -10.65
C ASN A 305 6.23 -9.74 -10.70
N PRO A 306 6.33 -8.99 -9.59
CA PRO A 306 7.05 -7.71 -9.57
C PRO A 306 8.52 -7.82 -9.97
N GLU A 307 9.15 -8.98 -9.81
CA GLU A 307 10.53 -9.26 -10.19
C GLU A 307 10.81 -9.09 -11.69
N VAL A 308 9.78 -9.08 -12.55
CA VAL A 308 9.96 -8.86 -14.00
C VAL A 308 10.66 -7.54 -14.28
N TYR A 309 10.45 -6.50 -13.46
CA TYR A 309 11.10 -5.20 -13.65
C TYR A 309 12.58 -5.20 -13.25
N LEU A 310 13.00 -6.13 -12.39
CA LEU A 310 14.40 -6.27 -11.97
C LEU A 310 15.27 -6.90 -13.07
N ARG A 311 14.65 -7.64 -14.00
CA ARG A 311 15.33 -8.23 -15.17
C ARG A 311 16.01 -7.20 -16.08
N LEU A 312 15.61 -5.93 -15.96
CA LEU A 312 16.26 -4.82 -16.66
C LEU A 312 17.68 -4.54 -16.13
N LEU A 313 17.95 -4.97 -14.90
CA LEU A 313 19.14 -4.62 -14.15
C LEU A 313 20.09 -5.80 -14.01
N THR A 314 19.59 -7.01 -13.83
CA THR A 314 20.43 -8.20 -13.65
C THR A 314 19.74 -9.44 -14.20
N ASP A 315 20.48 -10.53 -14.39
CA ASP A 315 19.89 -11.83 -14.73
C ASP A 315 19.13 -12.42 -13.52
N ILE A 316 17.99 -13.06 -13.81
CA ILE A 316 16.98 -13.52 -12.83
C ILE A 316 17.56 -14.41 -11.72
N SER A 317 18.67 -15.10 -12.00
CA SER A 317 19.32 -16.04 -11.07
C SER A 317 19.94 -15.39 -9.84
N GLU A 318 20.14 -14.06 -9.82
CA GLU A 318 20.74 -13.33 -8.69
C GLU A 318 19.72 -12.67 -7.75
N HIS A 319 18.41 -12.92 -7.93
CA HIS A 319 17.38 -12.01 -7.43
C HIS A 319 16.93 -12.17 -5.98
N GLY A 320 17.34 -13.21 -5.23
CA GLY A 320 17.17 -13.33 -3.76
C GLY A 320 15.93 -12.68 -3.12
N ASP A 321 16.09 -12.08 -1.93
CA ASP A 321 15.06 -11.37 -1.15
C ASP A 321 14.64 -10.00 -1.71
N LYS A 322 15.04 -9.63 -2.95
CA LYS A 322 14.87 -8.27 -3.51
C LYS A 322 13.47 -7.99 -4.09
N ARG A 323 12.47 -8.81 -3.74
CA ARG A 323 11.09 -8.69 -4.23
C ARG A 323 10.10 -8.71 -3.08
N PHE A 324 9.06 -7.90 -3.20
CA PHE A 324 7.97 -7.88 -2.24
C PHE A 324 6.62 -7.81 -2.95
N ARG A 325 5.67 -8.65 -2.56
CA ARG A 325 4.28 -8.57 -3.04
C ARG A 325 3.34 -8.71 -1.84
N THR A 326 2.35 -7.84 -1.82
CA THR A 326 1.25 -7.90 -0.88
C THR A 326 -0.05 -7.60 -1.63
N GLU A 327 -1.09 -8.34 -1.32
CA GLU A 327 -2.46 -8.08 -1.77
C GLU A 327 -3.27 -7.35 -0.69
N PHE A 328 -2.73 -7.25 0.52
CA PHE A 328 -3.38 -6.63 1.66
C PHE A 328 -3.69 -5.14 1.39
N SER A 329 -4.96 -4.79 1.44
CA SER A 329 -5.45 -3.41 1.39
C SER A 329 -5.94 -2.99 2.77
N PRO A 330 -5.38 -1.91 3.36
CA PRO A 330 -5.87 -1.39 4.64
C PRO A 330 -7.21 -0.64 4.51
N VAL A 331 -7.69 -0.43 3.28
CA VAL A 331 -8.94 0.26 2.97
C VAL A 331 -9.89 -0.73 2.31
N THR A 332 -11.04 -0.93 2.96
CA THR A 332 -12.17 -1.69 2.42
C THR A 332 -12.83 -0.90 1.29
N GLN A 333 -13.05 -1.55 0.14
CA GLN A 333 -13.77 -0.98 -0.99
C GLN A 333 -14.87 -1.93 -1.43
N VAL A 334 -16.12 -1.62 -1.09
CA VAL A 334 -17.27 -2.37 -1.60
C VAL A 334 -17.72 -1.76 -2.93
N LYS A 335 -17.78 -2.57 -3.98
CA LYS A 335 -18.24 -2.13 -5.30
C LYS A 335 -19.68 -2.57 -5.54
N PHE A 336 -20.48 -1.65 -6.08
CA PHE A 336 -21.86 -1.90 -6.48
C PHE A 336 -22.02 -1.67 -7.98
N VAL A 337 -22.71 -2.58 -8.64
CA VAL A 337 -23.25 -2.35 -9.98
C VAL A 337 -24.76 -2.30 -9.89
N SER A 338 -25.32 -1.15 -10.24
CA SER A 338 -26.75 -0.97 -10.39
C SER A 338 -27.11 -1.13 -11.86
N VAL A 339 -27.92 -2.15 -12.16
CA VAL A 339 -28.53 -2.37 -13.47
C VAL A 339 -29.96 -1.85 -13.40
N ARG A 340 -30.26 -0.78 -14.16
CA ARG A 340 -31.61 -0.27 -14.29
C ARG A 340 -32.41 -1.22 -15.18
N LEU A 341 -33.42 -1.89 -14.62
CA LEU A 341 -34.26 -2.84 -15.35
C LEU A 341 -35.43 -2.14 -16.05
N ASN A 342 -36.00 -1.08 -15.46
CA ASN A 342 -37.03 -0.20 -16.06
C ASN A 342 -37.12 1.15 -15.29
N ILE A 343 -38.04 2.06 -15.68
CA ILE A 343 -38.19 3.41 -15.09
C ILE A 343 -38.30 3.36 -13.55
N HIS A 344 -38.93 2.31 -13.00
CA HIS A 344 -39.21 2.15 -11.57
C HIS A 344 -38.40 1.04 -10.86
N ASN A 345 -37.62 0.21 -11.57
CA ASN A 345 -36.97 -0.97 -10.99
C ASN A 345 -35.45 -0.99 -11.25
N TYR A 346 -34.68 -1.22 -10.19
CA TYR A 346 -33.22 -1.40 -10.22
C TYR A 346 -32.87 -2.80 -9.68
N LYS A 347 -31.91 -3.47 -10.32
CA LYS A 347 -31.24 -4.64 -9.75
C LYS A 347 -29.84 -4.21 -9.35
N ILE A 348 -29.52 -4.31 -8.06
CA ILE A 348 -28.19 -4.01 -7.54
C ILE A 348 -27.46 -5.34 -7.36
N MET A 349 -26.30 -5.45 -7.98
CA MET A 349 -25.34 -6.54 -7.75
C MET A 349 -24.12 -5.98 -7.03
N ILE A 350 -23.63 -6.74 -6.06
CA ILE A 350 -22.38 -6.47 -5.36
C ILE A 350 -21.28 -7.22 -6.13
N ILE A 351 -20.16 -6.56 -6.42
CA ILE A 351 -19.05 -7.12 -7.22
C ILE A 351 -17.77 -7.15 -6.40
#